data_AF-A0A918MUI9-F1
#
_entry.id   AF-A0A918MUI9-F1
#
_cell.length_a   1.000
_cell.length_b   1.000
_cell.length_c   1.000
_cell.angle_alpha   90.00
_cell.angle_beta   90.00
_cell.angle_gamma   90.00
#
_symmetry.space_group_name_H-M   'P 1'
#
loop_
_entity.id
_entity.type
_entity.pdbx_description
1 polymer ?
#
loop_
_entity_poly.entity_id
_entity_poly.type
_entity_poly.pdbx_seq_one_letter_code
_entity_poly.pdbx_strand_id
1 'polypeptide(L)'
;MTYREKSAWLMLLVTLMVGVYMASEVLLTVLEQRHLPPVLPVFITLTVTLIGLSIIAQIGLSVFHPDEARQKSDERVKGIANRAQAIAGVVLSIGVAGALVRFLFLSDGTVLFYTCLLSLVVAQSVEYAGQIIGFRNAGV
;
A
#
# COMPACT_ATOMS: atom_id res chain seq x y z
N MET A 1 -17.83 -8.37 10.81
CA MET A 1 -16.58 -7.69 10.43
C MET A 1 -16.39 -6.53 11.36
N THR A 2 -15.32 -6.56 12.13
CA THR A 2 -15.01 -5.52 13.12
C THR A 2 -14.52 -4.27 12.43
N TYR A 3 -14.71 -3.09 13.05
CA TYR A 3 -14.21 -1.80 12.56
C TYR A 3 -12.81 -1.86 11.95
N ARG A 4 -11.91 -2.61 12.59
CA ARG A 4 -10.51 -2.78 12.16
C ARG A 4 -10.35 -3.60 10.89
N GLU A 5 -11.15 -4.66 10.73
CA GLU A 5 -11.20 -5.44 9.51
C GLU A 5 -11.75 -4.58 8.35
N LYS A 6 -12.82 -3.80 8.59
CA LYS A 6 -13.37 -2.86 7.59
C LYS A 6 -12.34 -1.80 7.19
N SER A 7 -11.62 -1.23 8.16
CA SER A 7 -10.55 -0.26 7.91
C SER A 7 -9.41 -0.87 7.11
N ALA A 8 -8.97 -2.09 7.43
CA ALA A 8 -7.92 -2.78 6.68
C ALA A 8 -8.33 -3.08 5.23
N TRP A 9 -9.58 -3.50 5.00
CA TRP A 9 -10.14 -3.66 3.65
C TRP A 9 -10.16 -2.36 2.85
N LEU A 10 -10.58 -1.28 3.51
CA LEU A 10 -10.68 0.02 2.89
C LEU A 10 -9.28 0.56 2.52
N MET A 11 -8.30 0.42 3.40
CA MET A 11 -6.91 0.79 3.11
C MET A 11 -6.30 -0.08 2.01
N LEU A 12 -6.58 -1.39 2.01
CA LEU A 12 -6.16 -2.29 0.94
C LEU A 12 -6.71 -1.85 -0.42
N LEU A 13 -8.00 -1.51 -0.48
CA LEU A 13 -8.66 -1.06 -1.71
C LEU A 13 -8.05 0.25 -2.20
N VAL A 14 -7.85 1.21 -1.30
CA VAL A 14 -7.20 2.51 -1.59
C VAL A 14 -5.79 2.29 -2.15
N THR A 15 -4.97 1.46 -1.50
CA THR A 15 -3.60 1.15 -1.96
C THR A 15 -3.61 0.45 -3.31
N LEU A 16 -4.49 -0.53 -3.53
CA LEU A 16 -4.61 -1.22 -4.82
C LEU A 16 -5.06 -0.27 -5.92
N MET A 17 -6.02 0.62 -5.66
CA MET A 17 -6.50 1.57 -6.65
C MET A 17 -5.38 2.52 -7.11
N VAL A 18 -4.63 3.08 -6.15
CA VAL A 18 -3.48 3.95 -6.45
C VAL A 18 -2.36 3.16 -7.15
N GLY A 19 -2.12 1.92 -6.74
CA GLY A 19 -1.15 1.02 -7.36
C GLY A 19 -1.47 0.67 -8.81
N VAL A 20 -2.74 0.33 -9.09
CA VAL A 20 -3.23 0.04 -10.44
C VAL A 20 -3.13 1.28 -11.33
N TYR A 21 -3.49 2.45 -10.80
CA TYR A 21 -3.33 3.71 -11.52
C TYR A 21 -1.88 3.93 -11.95
N MET A 22 -0.92 3.83 -11.02
CA MET A 22 0.52 3.92 -11.34
C MET A 22 0.94 2.88 -12.39
N ALA A 23 0.57 1.61 -12.20
CA ALA A 23 0.96 0.53 -13.09
C ALA A 23 0.41 0.74 -14.51
N SER A 24 -0.82 1.24 -14.63
CA SER A 24 -1.45 1.54 -15.91
C SER A 24 -0.75 2.69 -16.65
N GLU A 25 -0.41 3.79 -15.96
CA GLU A 25 0.34 4.91 -16.53
C GLU A 25 1.72 4.47 -17.04
N VAL A 26 2.43 3.65 -16.26
CA VAL A 26 3.74 3.10 -16.66
C VAL A 26 3.60 2.13 -17.84
N LEU A 27 2.61 1.23 -17.80
CA LEU A 27 2.42 0.25 -18.88
C LEU A 27 2.03 0.92 -20.20
N LEU A 28 1.12 1.88 -20.16
CA LEU A 28 0.70 2.64 -21.33
C LEU A 28 1.87 3.42 -21.94
N THR A 29 2.68 4.09 -21.12
CA THR A 29 3.85 4.85 -21.61
C THR A 29 4.92 3.94 -22.23
N VAL A 30 5.12 2.74 -21.69
CA VAL A 30 6.00 1.72 -22.28
C VAL A 30 5.44 1.19 -23.60
N LEU A 31 4.13 0.91 -23.68
CA LEU A 31 3.46 0.43 -24.90
C LEU A 31 3.50 1.48 -26.03
N GLU A 32 3.34 2.76 -25.69
CA GLU A 32 3.43 3.88 -26.64
C GLU A 32 4.88 4.22 -27.04
N GLN A 33 5.88 3.48 -26.55
CA GLN A 33 7.31 3.77 -26.74
C GLN A 33 7.69 5.20 -26.36
N ARG A 34 6.95 5.78 -25.41
CA ARG A 34 7.22 7.11 -24.89
C ARG A 34 8.26 7.04 -23.79
N HIS A 35 8.90 8.17 -23.55
CA HIS A 35 9.74 8.31 -22.37
C HIS A 35 8.85 8.20 -21.14
N LEU A 36 9.34 7.46 -20.14
CA LEU A 36 8.65 7.35 -18.86
C LEU A 36 8.37 8.75 -18.31
N PRO A 37 7.19 8.97 -17.70
CA PRO A 37 6.83 10.28 -17.21
C PRO A 37 7.83 10.73 -16.13
N PRO A 38 8.02 12.04 -15.95
CA PRO A 38 8.90 12.55 -14.90
C PRO A 38 8.48 11.98 -13.53
N VAL A 39 9.44 11.40 -12.81
CA VAL A 39 9.19 10.67 -11.55
C VAL A 39 8.58 11.55 -10.47
N LEU A 40 8.99 12.82 -10.38
CA LEU A 40 8.58 13.74 -9.33
C LEU A 40 7.08 14.07 -9.35
N PRO A 41 6.51 14.55 -10.47
CA PRO A 41 5.06 14.78 -10.57
C PRO A 41 4.24 13.53 -10.25
N VAL A 42 4.63 12.36 -10.78
CA VAL A 42 3.91 11.11 -10.56
C VAL A 42 3.94 10.71 -9.08
N PHE A 43 5.11 10.81 -8.44
CA PHE A 43 5.26 10.54 -7.01
C PHE A 43 4.39 11.46 -6.14
N ILE A 44 4.40 12.77 -6.43
CA ILE A 44 3.61 13.76 -5.70
C ILE A 44 2.12 13.45 -5.85
N THR A 45 1.64 13.24 -7.08
CA THR A 45 0.24 12.91 -7.35
C THR A 45 -0.18 11.64 -6.63
N LEU A 46 0.58 10.54 -6.75
CA LEU A 46 0.26 9.28 -6.07
C LEU A 46 0.20 9.45 -4.56
N THR A 47 1.18 10.14 -3.97
CA THR A 47 1.26 10.35 -2.52
C THR A 47 0.09 11.20 -2.01
N VAL A 48 -0.20 12.31 -2.67
CA VAL A 48 -1.30 13.21 -2.29
C VAL A 48 -2.64 12.52 -2.46
N THR A 49 -2.86 11.79 -3.56
CA THR A 49 -4.09 11.02 -3.78
C THR A 49 -4.25 9.93 -2.73
N LEU A 50 -3.20 9.18 -2.41
CA LEU A 50 -3.24 8.12 -1.40
C LEU A 50 -3.60 8.69 -0.01
N ILE A 51 -2.94 9.77 0.40
CA ILE A 51 -3.20 10.43 1.68
C ILE A 51 -4.64 10.96 1.72
N GLY A 52 -5.06 11.69 0.68
CA GLY A 52 -6.41 12.25 0.60
C GLY A 52 -7.48 11.16 0.66
N LEU A 53 -7.33 10.09 -0.13
CA LEU A 53 -8.28 8.98 -0.15
C LEU A 53 -8.31 8.24 1.18
N SER A 54 -7.15 8.01 1.81
CA SER A 54 -7.06 7.41 3.14
C SER A 54 -7.79 8.25 4.20
N ILE A 55 -7.61 9.58 4.19
CA ILE A 55 -8.27 10.48 5.14
C ILE A 55 -9.79 10.43 4.94
N ILE A 56 -10.27 10.60 3.71
CA ILE A 56 -11.71 10.57 3.40
C ILE A 56 -12.32 9.24 3.83
N ALA A 57 -11.64 8.15 3.54
CA ALA A 57 -12.14 6.81 3.78
C ALA A 57 -12.15 6.48 5.30
N GLN A 58 -11.17 6.96 6.08
CA GLN A 58 -11.18 6.86 7.55
C GLN A 58 -12.25 7.75 8.20
N ILE A 59 -12.45 8.98 7.70
CA ILE A 59 -13.52 9.87 8.16
C ILE A 59 -14.88 9.21 7.91
N GLY A 60 -15.11 8.71 6.69
CA GLY A 60 -16.34 8.00 6.35
C GLY A 60 -16.59 6.81 7.28
N LEU A 61 -15.59 5.96 7.47
CA LEU A 61 -15.72 4.79 8.36
C LEU A 61 -16.05 5.18 9.81
N SER A 62 -15.41 6.25 10.32
CA SER A 62 -15.64 6.77 11.68
C SER A 62 -17.03 7.35 11.87
N VAL A 63 -17.56 8.03 10.85
CA VAL A 63 -18.92 8.61 10.88
C VAL A 63 -19.99 7.51 10.89
N PHE A 64 -19.79 6.42 10.16
CA PHE A 64 -20.76 5.32 10.11
C PHE A 64 -20.67 4.35 11.30
N HIS A 65 -19.55 4.29 12.02
CA HIS A 65 -19.33 3.35 13.14
C HIS A 65 -18.69 4.02 14.37
N PRO A 66 -19.31 5.07 14.95
CA PRO A 66 -18.69 5.88 16.00
C PRO A 66 -18.47 5.12 17.32
N ASP A 67 -19.34 4.18 17.67
CA ASP A 67 -19.24 3.40 18.92
C ASP A 67 -18.13 2.34 18.86
N GLU A 68 -17.91 1.72 17.68
CA GLU A 68 -16.80 0.78 17.47
C GLU A 68 -15.44 1.51 17.45
N ALA A 69 -15.40 2.75 16.96
CA ALA A 69 -14.18 3.57 16.93
C ALA A 69 -13.65 3.92 18.34
N ARG A 70 -14.53 3.93 19.35
CA ARG A 70 -14.16 4.21 20.76
C ARG A 70 -13.74 2.97 21.54
N GLN A 71 -13.84 1.77 20.97
CA GLN A 71 -13.42 0.55 21.66
C GLN A 71 -11.90 0.49 21.82
N LYS A 72 -11.45 0.21 23.04
CA LYS A 72 -10.03 0.10 23.39
C LYS A 72 -9.40 -1.04 22.59
N SER A 73 -8.28 -0.74 21.92
CA SER A 73 -7.52 -1.76 21.20
C SER A 73 -7.01 -2.82 22.17
N ASP A 74 -7.43 -4.08 21.97
CA ASP A 74 -6.85 -5.23 22.65
C ASP A 74 -5.36 -5.41 22.25
N GLU A 75 -4.54 -5.99 23.12
CA GLU A 75 -3.12 -6.26 22.86
C GLU A 75 -2.95 -7.26 21.70
N ARG A 76 -3.91 -8.18 21.55
CA ARG A 76 -3.94 -9.18 20.47
C ARG A 76 -3.98 -8.52 19.09
N VAL A 77 -4.76 -7.45 18.95
CA VAL A 77 -4.89 -6.67 17.71
C VAL A 77 -3.54 -6.04 17.34
N LYS A 78 -2.81 -5.51 18.33
CA LYS A 78 -1.47 -4.95 18.10
C LYS A 78 -0.48 -6.03 17.65
N GLY A 79 -0.56 -7.23 18.23
CA GLY A 79 0.25 -8.37 17.82
C GLY A 79 0.04 -8.78 16.36
N ILE A 80 -1.20 -8.75 15.88
CA ILE A 80 -1.54 -9.03 14.47
C ILE A 80 -0.95 -7.97 13.55
N ALA A 81 -1.15 -6.69 13.87
CA ALA A 81 -0.63 -5.58 13.07
C ALA A 81 0.91 -5.65 12.95
N ASN A 82 1.61 -5.88 14.06
CA ASN A 82 3.07 -5.98 14.08
C ASN A 82 3.60 -7.14 13.20
N ARG A 83 2.92 -8.29 13.23
CA ARG A 83 3.31 -9.45 12.39
C ARG A 83 3.08 -9.16 10.91
N ALA A 84 1.94 -8.57 10.55
CA ALA A 84 1.65 -8.19 9.18
C ALA A 84 2.66 -7.16 8.66
N GLN A 85 3.02 -6.18 9.48
CA GLN A 85 4.03 -5.17 9.16
C GLN A 85 5.42 -5.79 8.98
N ALA A 86 5.80 -6.78 9.80
CA ALA A 86 7.08 -7.47 9.65
C ALA A 86 7.17 -8.21 8.30
N ILE A 87 6.10 -8.91 7.90
CA ILE A 87 6.04 -9.60 6.60
C ILE A 87 6.10 -8.58 5.45
N ALA A 88 5.33 -7.49 5.54
CA ALA A 88 5.37 -6.42 4.56
C ALA A 88 6.77 -5.78 4.44
N GLY A 89 7.47 -5.59 5.56
CA GLY A 89 8.85 -5.11 5.58
C GLY A 89 9.82 -6.02 4.83
N VAL A 90 9.67 -7.35 4.96
CA VAL A 90 10.46 -8.32 4.19
C VAL A 90 10.15 -8.20 2.69
N VAL A 91 8.87 -8.11 2.32
CA VAL A 91 8.45 -7.94 0.92
C VAL A 91 9.02 -6.66 0.32
N LEU A 92 8.95 -5.54 1.05
CA LEU A 92 9.54 -4.28 0.62
C LEU A 92 11.06 -4.40 0.44
N SER A 93 11.73 -5.03 1.40
CA SER A 93 13.19 -5.20 1.38
C SER A 93 13.64 -6.01 0.16
N ILE A 94 12.93 -7.11 -0.14
CA ILE A 94 13.21 -7.94 -1.32
C ILE A 94 12.97 -7.14 -2.60
N GLY A 95 11.86 -6.41 -2.68
CA GLY A 95 11.53 -5.59 -3.85
C GLY A 95 12.55 -4.49 -4.13
N VAL A 96 12.94 -3.74 -3.09
CA VAL A 96 13.96 -2.68 -3.18
C VAL A 96 15.34 -3.27 -3.50
N ALA A 97 15.73 -4.37 -2.85
CA ALA A 97 17.00 -5.04 -3.15
C ALA A 97 17.04 -5.53 -4.60
N GLY A 98 15.97 -6.13 -5.11
CA GLY A 98 15.84 -6.52 -6.51
C GLY A 98 15.93 -5.33 -7.47
N ALA A 99 15.29 -4.20 -7.12
CA ALA A 99 15.37 -2.96 -7.90
C ALA A 99 16.81 -2.41 -7.98
N LEU A 100 17.55 -2.44 -6.86
CA LEU A 100 18.95 -2.04 -6.80
C LEU A 100 19.86 -2.96 -7.62
N VAL A 101 19.67 -4.28 -7.51
CA VAL A 101 20.42 -5.25 -8.34
C VAL A 101 20.18 -4.97 -9.82
N ARG A 102 18.93 -4.75 -10.22
CA ARG A 102 18.59 -4.38 -11.60
C ARG A 102 19.27 -3.07 -12.04
N PHE A 103 19.32 -2.08 -11.16
CA PHE A 103 19.97 -0.80 -11.44
C PHE A 103 21.47 -0.95 -11.70
N LEU A 104 22.17 -1.83 -10.99
CA LEU A 104 23.61 -2.06 -11.21
C LEU A 104 23.95 -2.51 -12.64
N PHE A 105 23.02 -3.17 -13.34
CA PHE A 105 23.25 -3.64 -14.71
C PHE A 105 22.75 -2.66 -15.78
N LEU A 106 21.69 -1.90 -15.50
CA LEU A 106 20.98 -1.10 -16.50
C LEU A 106 21.17 0.42 -16.33
N SER A 107 21.62 0.87 -15.15
CA SER A 107 21.87 2.28 -14.81
C SER A 107 20.69 3.23 -15.05
N ASP A 108 19.47 2.71 -15.04
CA ASP A 108 18.24 3.47 -15.25
C ASP A 108 17.59 3.85 -13.91
N GLY A 109 17.82 5.09 -13.49
CA GLY A 109 17.28 5.64 -12.25
C GLY A 109 15.77 5.82 -12.25
N THR A 110 15.16 6.02 -13.43
CA THR A 110 13.71 6.18 -13.57
C THR A 110 13.01 4.86 -13.27
N VAL A 111 13.49 3.77 -13.87
CA VAL A 111 12.90 2.44 -13.62
C VAL A 111 13.21 1.95 -12.21
N LEU A 112 14.38 2.28 -11.65
CA LEU A 112 14.66 2.02 -10.23
C LEU A 112 13.58 2.63 -9.34
N PHE A 113 13.24 3.90 -9.58
CA PHE A 113 12.23 4.60 -8.79
C PHE A 113 10.83 3.97 -8.91
N TYR A 114 10.37 3.69 -10.13
CA TYR A 114 9.08 3.02 -10.34
C TYR A 114 9.03 1.60 -9.74
N THR A 115 10.15 0.87 -9.77
CA THR A 115 10.24 -0.47 -9.17
C THR A 115 10.19 -0.39 -7.63
N CYS A 116 10.83 0.62 -7.04
CA CYS A 116 10.72 0.89 -5.60
C CYS A 116 9.29 1.29 -5.21
N LEU A 117 8.63 2.15 -5.98
CA LEU A 117 7.23 2.50 -5.73
C LEU A 117 6.30 1.30 -5.86
N LEU A 118 6.49 0.46 -6.88
CA LEU A 118 5.73 -0.78 -7.02
C LEU A 118 5.95 -1.70 -5.82
N SER A 119 7.19 -1.85 -5.36
CA SER A 119 7.53 -2.66 -4.18
C SER A 119 6.84 -2.14 -2.92
N LEU A 120 6.74 -0.81 -2.76
CA LEU A 120 6.00 -0.18 -1.67
C LEU A 120 4.50 -0.50 -1.70
N VAL A 121 3.87 -0.37 -2.87
CA VAL A 121 2.45 -0.71 -3.06
C VAL A 121 2.18 -2.18 -2.75
N VAL A 122 3.04 -3.09 -3.24
CA VAL A 122 2.91 -4.52 -2.98
C VAL A 122 3.09 -4.83 -1.50
N ALA A 123 4.09 -4.24 -0.84
CA ALA A 123 4.32 -4.41 0.59
C ALA A 123 3.14 -3.93 1.43
N GLN A 124 2.60 -2.74 1.15
CA GLN A 124 1.41 -2.23 1.85
C GLN A 124 0.18 -3.12 1.62
N SER A 125 0.00 -3.63 0.40
CA SER A 125 -1.09 -4.57 0.10
C SER A 125 -0.96 -5.86 0.90
N VAL A 126 0.26 -6.38 1.05
CA VAL A 126 0.56 -7.55 1.88
C VAL A 126 0.31 -7.26 3.37
N GLU A 127 0.66 -6.07 3.84
CA GLU A 127 0.38 -5.65 5.21
C GLU A 127 -1.12 -5.70 5.51
N TYR A 128 -1.94 -5.03 4.70
CA TYR A 128 -3.38 -4.98 4.92
C TYR A 128 -4.04 -6.36 4.73
N ALA A 129 -3.59 -7.15 3.74
CA ALA A 129 -4.06 -8.53 3.58
C ALA A 129 -3.73 -9.39 4.81
N GLY A 130 -2.52 -9.27 5.35
CA GLY A 130 -2.10 -9.95 6.58
C GLY A 130 -2.93 -9.54 7.79
N GLN A 131 -3.25 -8.24 7.92
CA GLN A 131 -4.15 -7.75 8.97
C GLN A 131 -5.55 -8.34 8.84
N ILE A 132 -6.13 -8.37 7.64
CA ILE A 132 -7.47 -8.94 7.38
C ILE A 132 -7.51 -10.42 7.78
N ILE A 133 -6.53 -11.22 7.32
CA ILE A 133 -6.46 -12.65 7.67
C ILE A 133 -6.30 -12.83 9.18
N GLY A 134 -5.46 -12.01 9.81
CA GLY A 134 -5.25 -12.05 11.25
C GLY A 134 -6.51 -11.72 12.06
N PHE A 135 -7.27 -10.69 11.67
CA PHE A 135 -8.53 -10.34 12.33
C PHE A 135 -9.59 -11.43 12.17
N ARG A 136 -9.73 -11.99 10.96
CA ARG A 136 -10.65 -13.11 10.69
C ARG A 136 -10.32 -14.36 11.51
N ASN A 137 -9.04 -14.71 11.62
CA ASN A 137 -8.61 -15.89 12.37
C ASN A 137 -8.71 -15.70 13.89
N ALA A 138 -8.56 -14.48 14.38
CA ALA A 138 -8.69 -14.17 15.80
C ALA A 138 -10.15 -14.06 16.27
N GLY A 139 -11.12 -14.00 15.35
CA GLY A 139 -12.52 -13.75 15.67
C GLY A 139 -12.77 -12.38 16.27
N VAL A 140 -11.87 -11.42 16.02
CA VAL A 140 -11.88 -10.07 16.59
C VAL A 140 -12.39 -9.06 15.59
#